data_AF-A0A7G9GGZ5-F1
#
_entry.id   AF-A0A7G9GGZ5-F1
#
_cell.length_a   1.000
_cell.length_b   1.000
_cell.length_c   1.000
_cell.angle_alpha   90.00
_cell.angle_beta   90.00
_cell.angle_gamma   90.00
#
_symmetry.space_group_name_H-M   'P 1'
#
loop_
_entity.id
_entity.type
_entity.pdbx_description
1 polymer ?
#
loop_
_entity_poly.entity_id
_entity_poly.type
_entity_poly.pdbx_seq_one_letter_code
_entity_poly.pdbx_strand_id
1 'polypeptide(L)'
;MDADKIKRYVYKNQRLSGMVGTIKLWPSRSGVLHGVKQVELKGSSIEITTYCGETFTIWDSKESRSARWLRNRWFRKPCPHCRIPEWKLEKYSSTVFTGDVRKL
;
A
#
# COMPACT_ATOMS: atom_id res chain seq x y z
N MET A 1 -4.00 -14.49 25.98
CA MET A 1 -3.11 -13.86 24.99
C MET A 1 -3.64 -14.19 23.61
N ASP A 2 -4.04 -13.33 22.69
CA ASP A 2 -4.17 -11.88 22.61
C ASP A 2 -4.70 -11.67 21.17
N ALA A 3 -5.99 -11.87 20.88
CA ALA A 3 -6.49 -11.76 19.48
C ALA A 3 -6.09 -10.39 18.86
N ASP A 4 -5.97 -9.37 19.70
CA ASP A 4 -5.47 -8.05 19.35
C ASP A 4 -3.94 -8.01 19.09
N LYS A 5 -3.11 -8.76 19.84
CA LYS A 5 -1.67 -8.90 19.50
C LYS A 5 -1.47 -9.74 18.23
N ILE A 6 -2.26 -10.79 18.01
CA ILE A 6 -2.20 -11.60 16.78
C ILE A 6 -2.54 -10.73 15.58
N LYS A 7 -3.65 -9.97 15.67
CA LYS A 7 -3.99 -8.93 14.70
C LYS A 7 -2.77 -8.02 14.47
N ARG A 8 -2.29 -7.32 15.51
CA ARG A 8 -1.16 -6.37 15.46
C ARG A 8 0.12 -6.98 14.88
N TYR A 9 0.37 -8.27 15.11
CA TYR A 9 1.52 -9.00 14.56
C TYR A 9 1.38 -9.21 13.05
N VAL A 10 0.21 -9.63 12.56
CA VAL A 10 -0.02 -9.81 11.12
C VAL A 10 0.04 -8.47 10.38
N TYR A 11 -0.52 -7.39 10.93
CA TYR A 11 -0.37 -6.03 10.37
C TYR A 11 1.09 -5.62 10.16
N LYS A 12 1.97 -5.98 11.10
CA LYS A 12 3.38 -5.58 11.08
C LYS A 12 4.22 -6.39 10.09
N ASN A 13 3.77 -7.58 9.67
CA ASN A 13 4.60 -8.53 8.94
C ASN A 13 4.26 -8.69 7.45
N GLN A 14 3.32 -7.90 6.91
CA GLN A 14 3.00 -7.92 5.48
C GLN A 14 4.09 -7.26 4.64
N ARG A 15 4.45 -7.93 3.53
CA ARG A 15 5.35 -7.40 2.50
C ARG A 15 4.70 -6.23 1.76
N LEU A 16 5.53 -5.33 1.22
CA LEU A 16 5.07 -4.14 0.53
C LEU A 16 4.32 -4.50 -0.75
N SER A 17 4.83 -5.50 -1.48
CA SER A 17 4.20 -6.11 -2.64
C SER A 17 2.74 -6.49 -2.39
N GLY A 18 2.48 -7.24 -1.31
CA GLY A 18 1.13 -7.65 -0.91
C GLY A 18 0.22 -6.45 -0.58
N MET A 19 0.69 -5.49 0.22
CA MET A 19 -0.11 -4.32 0.56
C MET A 19 -0.48 -3.49 -0.66
N VAL A 20 0.51 -3.14 -1.51
CA VAL A 20 0.25 -2.33 -2.71
C VAL A 20 -0.59 -3.12 -3.72
N GLY A 21 -0.36 -4.43 -3.85
CA GLY A 21 -1.13 -5.33 -4.70
C GLY A 21 -2.61 -5.36 -4.33
N THR A 22 -2.94 -5.42 -3.04
CA THR A 22 -4.33 -5.46 -2.55
C THR A 22 -4.99 -4.08 -2.57
N ILE A 23 -4.32 -3.04 -2.07
CA ILE A 23 -4.90 -1.69 -1.95
C ILE A 23 -4.99 -0.99 -3.31
N LYS A 24 -4.02 -1.26 -4.19
CA LYS A 24 -3.81 -0.55 -5.46
C LYS A 24 -3.68 0.97 -5.27
N LEU A 25 -2.97 1.39 -4.22
CA LEU A 25 -2.60 2.77 -3.93
C LEU A 25 -1.14 2.86 -3.48
N TRP A 26 -0.50 4.00 -3.73
CA TRP A 26 0.90 4.24 -3.39
C TRP A 26 1.12 5.62 -2.75
N PRO A 27 1.60 5.69 -1.49
CA PRO A 27 2.01 6.95 -0.88
C PRO A 27 3.43 7.31 -1.33
N SER A 28 3.56 8.41 -2.08
CA SER A 28 4.86 8.95 -2.46
C SER A 28 5.57 9.61 -1.26
N ARG A 29 6.88 9.87 -1.42
CA ARG A 29 7.70 10.54 -0.39
C ARG A 29 7.22 11.96 -0.07
N SER A 30 6.57 12.65 -1.00
CA SER A 30 6.00 13.99 -0.82
C SER A 30 4.62 13.95 -0.14
N GLY A 31 4.05 12.76 0.05
CA GLY A 31 2.74 12.54 0.64
C GLY A 31 1.58 12.67 -0.34
N VAL A 32 1.86 12.66 -1.64
CA VAL A 32 0.84 12.50 -2.68
C VAL A 32 0.48 11.01 -2.79
N LEU A 33 -0.81 10.70 -2.75
CA LEU A 33 -1.34 9.34 -2.90
C LEU A 33 -1.66 9.06 -4.37
N HIS A 34 -0.99 8.08 -4.96
CA HIS A 34 -1.18 7.68 -6.35
C HIS A 34 -2.04 6.43 -6.46
N GLY A 35 -2.84 6.36 -7.53
CA GLY A 35 -3.49 5.13 -7.95
C GLY A 35 -2.48 4.21 -8.61
N VAL A 36 -2.44 2.94 -8.20
CA VAL A 36 -1.54 1.95 -8.79
C VAL A 36 -2.28 1.16 -9.87
N LYS A 37 -1.72 1.17 -11.08
CA LYS A 37 -2.21 0.42 -12.24
C LYS A 37 -1.68 -1.01 -12.21
N GLN A 38 -0.38 -1.18 -11.97
CA GLN A 38 0.30 -2.48 -12.03
C GLN A 38 1.39 -2.57 -10.95
N VAL A 39 1.58 -3.79 -10.44
CA VAL A 39 2.65 -4.16 -9.51
C VAL A 39 3.23 -5.46 -10.00
N GLU A 40 4.54 -5.49 -10.22
CA GLU A 40 5.28 -6.69 -10.61
C GLU A 40 6.35 -7.00 -9.59
N LEU A 41 6.45 -8.26 -9.17
CA LEU A 41 7.52 -8.72 -8.30
C LEU A 41 8.75 -9.07 -9.16
N LYS A 42 9.87 -8.40 -8.89
CA LYS A 42 11.17 -8.62 -9.55
C LYS A 42 12.18 -9.08 -8.50
N GLY A 43 12.12 -10.37 -8.17
CA GLY A 43 12.93 -10.98 -7.11
C GLY A 43 12.62 -10.38 -5.74
N SER A 44 13.57 -9.66 -5.17
CA SER A 44 13.46 -8.96 -3.88
C SER A 44 12.95 -7.51 -4.00
N SER A 45 12.64 -7.06 -5.21
CA SER A 45 12.08 -5.74 -5.50
C SER A 45 10.68 -5.83 -6.12
N ILE A 46 9.95 -4.73 -6.11
CA ILE A 46 8.72 -4.56 -6.88
C ILE A 46 8.87 -3.38 -7.84
N GLU A 47 8.35 -3.54 -9.04
CA GLU A 47 8.11 -2.46 -9.98
C GLU A 47 6.64 -2.05 -9.91
N ILE A 48 6.39 -0.76 -9.71
CA ILE A 48 5.06 -0.19 -9.61
C ILE A 48 4.85 0.74 -10.78
N THR A 49 3.74 0.59 -11.48
CA THR A 49 3.26 1.55 -12.48
C THR A 49 1.98 2.19 -11.99
N THR A 50 1.93 3.52 -11.97
CA THR A 50 0.79 4.31 -11.52
C THR A 50 -0.15 4.68 -12.67
N TYR A 51 -1.38 5.07 -12.35
CA TYR A 51 -2.32 5.56 -13.36
C TYR A 51 -1.91 6.90 -13.98
N CYS A 52 -1.04 7.68 -13.31
CA CYS A 52 -0.50 8.91 -13.87
C CYS A 52 0.76 8.69 -14.75
N GLY A 53 1.13 7.44 -15.00
CA GLY A 53 2.22 7.10 -15.93
C GLY A 53 3.61 7.01 -15.30
N GLU A 54 3.75 7.22 -13.99
CA GLU A 54 5.02 7.01 -13.29
C GLU A 54 5.27 5.51 -13.08
N THR A 55 6.49 5.07 -13.39
CA THR A 55 6.99 3.72 -13.11
C THR A 55 8.25 3.80 -12.27
N PHE A 56 8.34 2.99 -11.21
CA PHE A 56 9.50 2.97 -10.33
C PHE A 56 9.68 1.61 -9.65
N THR A 57 10.94 1.30 -9.34
CA THR A 57 11.34 0.05 -8.68
C THR A 57 11.83 0.31 -7.27
N ILE A 58 11.37 -0.51 -6.33
CA ILE A 58 11.70 -0.39 -4.90
C ILE A 58 11.87 -1.77 -4.27
N TRP A 59 12.61 -1.85 -3.17
CA TRP A 59 12.72 -3.09 -2.40
C TRP A 59 11.38 -3.51 -1.79
N ASP A 60 11.08 -4.80 -1.85
CA ASP A 60 9.91 -5.38 -1.19
C ASP A 60 10.17 -5.57 0.32
N SER A 61 10.22 -4.45 1.04
CA SER A 61 10.53 -4.41 2.47
C SER A 61 9.30 -4.09 3.32
N LYS A 62 9.13 -4.89 4.40
CA LYS A 62 8.10 -4.76 5.44
C LYS A 62 8.29 -3.49 6.29
N GLU A 63 9.53 -3.02 6.39
CA GLU A 63 9.95 -1.93 7.28
C GLU A 63 10.17 -0.60 6.55
N SER A 64 9.98 -0.59 5.23
CA SER A 64 10.11 0.62 4.42
C SER A 64 9.19 1.74 4.90
N ARG A 65 9.58 2.98 4.61
CA ARG A 65 8.72 4.15 4.85
C ARG A 65 7.34 3.97 4.23
N SER A 66 7.28 3.53 2.97
CA SER A 66 6.02 3.33 2.26
C SER A 66 5.16 2.23 2.89
N ALA A 67 5.76 1.12 3.35
CA ALA A 67 5.06 0.10 4.12
C ALA A 67 4.43 0.67 5.39
N ARG A 68 5.18 1.48 6.14
CA ARG A 68 4.66 2.15 7.34
C ARG A 68 3.53 3.14 7.02
N TRP A 69 3.66 3.90 5.93
CA TRP A 69 2.63 4.85 5.51
C TRP A 69 1.34 4.16 5.09
N LEU A 70 1.44 3.06 4.34
CA LEU A 70 0.28 2.24 3.97
C LEU A 70 -0.43 1.71 5.21
N ARG A 71 0.32 1.12 6.16
CA ARG A 71 -0.24 0.57 7.41
C ARG A 71 -0.95 1.62 8.25
N ASN A 72 -0.39 2.82 8.33
CA ASN A 72 -0.97 3.93 9.10
C ASN A 72 -1.97 4.78 8.30
N ARG A 73 -2.19 4.47 7.01
CA ARG A 73 -3.05 5.22 6.09
C ARG A 73 -2.65 6.69 5.93
N TRP A 74 -1.35 6.97 5.95
CA TRP A 74 -0.85 8.33 5.87
C TRP A 74 -0.76 8.80 4.42
N PHE A 75 -1.37 9.94 4.15
CA PHE A 75 -1.20 10.74 2.93
C PHE A 75 -1.59 12.19 3.22
N ARG A 76 -1.14 13.12 2.37
CA ARG A 76 -1.49 14.55 2.47
C ARG A 76 -2.60 14.93 1.49
N LYS A 77 -2.49 14.44 0.25
CA LYS A 77 -3.46 14.71 -0.82
C LYS A 77 -3.44 13.62 -1.89
N PRO A 78 -4.55 13.35 -2.58
CA PRO A 78 -4.55 12.46 -3.74
C PRO A 78 -3.85 13.09 -4.95
N CYS A 79 -3.30 12.25 -5.83
CA CYS A 79 -2.75 12.69 -7.11
C CYS A 79 -3.90 13.12 -8.05
N PRO A 80 -3.90 14.35 -8.60
CA PRO A 80 -4.97 14.83 -9.47
C PRO A 80 -5.02 14.05 -10.80
N HIS A 81 -3.88 13.61 -11.32
CA HIS A 81 -3.79 12.87 -12.58
C HIS A 81 -4.24 11.41 -12.45
N CYS A 82 -4.05 10.79 -11.28
CA CYS A 82 -4.52 9.42 -11.05
C CYS A 82 -6.05 9.32 -11.00
N ARG A 83 -6.76 10.44 -10.74
CA ARG A 83 -8.23 10.50 -10.62
C ARG A 83 -8.77 9.37 -9.73
N ILE A 84 -8.21 9.25 -8.52
CA ILE A 84 -8.65 8.24 -7.55
C ILE A 84 -10.10 8.55 -7.16
N PRO A 85 -11.05 7.63 -7.36
CA PRO A 85 -12.44 7.86 -6.97
C PRO A 85 -12.60 8.11 -5.47
N GLU A 86 -13.53 8.97 -5.09
CA GLU A 86 -13.75 9.37 -3.69
C GLU A 86 -14.05 8.16 -2.78
N TRP A 87 -14.93 7.25 -3.22
CA TRP A 87 -15.24 6.03 -2.48
C TRP A 87 -13.99 5.19 -2.14
N LYS A 88 -12.94 5.25 -2.98
CA LYS A 88 -11.70 4.53 -2.75
C LYS A 88 -10.82 5.23 -1.72
N LEU A 89 -10.86 6.56 -1.67
CA LEU A 89 -10.20 7.36 -0.64
C LEU A 89 -10.87 7.13 0.72
N GLU A 90 -12.20 7.15 0.78
CA GLU A 90 -13.01 6.83 1.96
C GLU A 90 -12.75 5.41 2.44
N LYS A 91 -12.74 4.44 1.51
CA LYS A 91 -12.38 3.06 1.85
C LYS A 91 -10.98 2.98 2.39
N TYR A 92 -10.00 3.66 1.79
CA TYR A 92 -8.62 3.62 2.27
C TYR A 92 -8.45 4.25 3.65
N SER A 93 -9.11 5.37 3.94
CA SER A 93 -9.05 6.05 5.24
C SER A 93 -9.73 5.24 6.35
N SER A 94 -10.79 4.49 6.02
CA SER A 94 -11.54 3.63 6.96
C SER A 94 -11.00 2.19 7.07
N THR A 95 -10.19 1.70 6.11
CA THR A 95 -9.75 0.30 6.07
C THR A 95 -8.81 -0.03 7.23
N VAL A 96 -9.26 -0.94 8.08
CA VAL A 96 -8.44 -1.61 9.09
C VAL A 96 -7.93 -2.91 8.46
N PHE A 97 -6.65 -2.96 8.04
CA PHE A 97 -5.99 -4.11 7.39
C PHE A 97 -6.04 -5.42 8.20
N THR A 98 -7.19 -6.06 8.36
CA THR A 98 -7.28 -7.36 9.04
C THR A 98 -6.41 -8.34 8.27
N GLY A 99 -5.25 -8.64 8.86
CA GLY A 99 -4.17 -9.34 8.19
C GLY A 99 -4.66 -10.46 7.31
N ASP A 100 -4.44 -10.30 6.00
CA ASP A 100 -4.90 -11.27 5.02
C ASP A 100 -4.11 -12.56 5.21
N VAL A 101 -4.79 -13.60 5.71
CA VAL A 101 -4.19 -14.91 5.95
C VAL A 101 -4.17 -15.74 4.67
N ARG A 102 -4.91 -15.37 3.60
CA ARG A 102 -5.03 -16.22 2.40
C ARG A 102 -5.36 -15.40 1.14
N LYS A 103 -4.36 -15.23 0.27
CA LYS A 103 -4.45 -15.45 -1.19
C LYS A 103 -3.08 -15.14 -1.84
N LEU A 104 -2.31 -16.21 -2.03
CA LEU A 104 -1.44 -16.36 -3.20
C LEU A 104 -2.21 -17.18 -4.22
#